data_AF-A0A2G8HWE4-F1
#
_entry.id   AF-A0A2G8HWE4-F1
#
_cell.length_a   1.000
_cell.length_b   1.000
_cell.length_c   1.000
_cell.angle_alpha   90.00
_cell.angle_beta   90.00
_cell.angle_gamma   90.00
#
_symmetry.space_group_name_H-M   'P 1'
#
loop_
_entity.id
_entity.type
_entity.pdbx_description
1 polymer ?
#
loop_
_entity_poly.entity_id
_entity_poly.type
_entity_poly.pdbx_seq_one_letter_code
_entity_poly.pdbx_strand_id
1 'polypeptide(L)'
;MKLIIASLILLLLNSKGLEAIERKQQLANRFLVENILLEVFGQQVKSYTRKFIIPNISIFGGPCDIYEQVRKDQTSVSNIDGSCFGNKNNHKVELSANSNSLRAGFMLKTCKSIVNDLELMKHYYKKHKITTPNDFNLSSLETIHQDFFPYSKISKEQIKVLKRLFYATTSKKWNSIVLTYCISPKWHLL
;
A
#
# COMPACT_ATOMS: atom_id res chain seq x y z
N MET A 1 45.73 12.22 -23.76
CA MET A 1 44.70 13.22 -23.37
C MET A 1 43.27 12.90 -23.85
N LYS A 2 43.04 11.97 -24.79
CA LYS A 2 41.69 11.60 -25.27
C LYS A 2 40.94 10.59 -24.38
N LEU A 3 41.63 9.76 -23.60
CA LEU A 3 41.00 8.75 -22.74
C LEU A 3 40.29 9.33 -21.49
N ILE A 4 40.76 10.47 -20.96
CA ILE A 4 40.21 11.06 -19.72
C ILE A 4 38.83 11.69 -19.99
N ILE A 5 38.62 12.21 -21.20
CA ILE A 5 37.37 12.88 -21.59
C ILE A 5 36.23 11.85 -21.75
N ALA A 6 36.53 10.63 -22.22
CA ALA A 6 35.54 9.57 -22.37
C ALA A 6 35.01 9.07 -21.01
N SER A 7 35.86 8.95 -19.98
CA SER A 7 35.41 8.56 -18.63
C SER A 7 34.56 9.64 -17.96
N LEU A 8 34.83 10.93 -18.20
CA LEU A 8 34.04 12.01 -17.61
C LEU A 8 32.61 12.06 -18.18
N ILE A 9 32.45 11.78 -19.47
CA ILE A 9 31.15 11.75 -20.15
C ILE A 9 30.29 10.56 -19.66
N LEU A 10 30.91 9.40 -19.43
CA LEU A 10 30.23 8.23 -18.86
C LEU A 10 29.77 8.44 -17.40
N LEU A 11 30.54 9.18 -16.60
CA LEU A 11 30.15 9.55 -15.23
C LEU A 11 29.01 10.57 -15.19
N LEU A 12 28.96 11.51 -16.14
CA LEU A 12 27.88 12.52 -16.23
C LEU A 12 26.58 11.97 -16.83
N LEU A 13 26.64 10.89 -17.62
CA LEU A 13 25.46 10.21 -18.15
C LEU A 13 24.78 9.31 -17.10
N ASN A 14 25.54 8.79 -16.13
CA ASN A 14 24.98 7.97 -15.04
C ASN A 14 24.32 8.78 -13.91
N SER A 15 24.66 10.07 -13.73
CA SER A 15 24.05 10.88 -12.67
C SER A 15 22.64 11.36 -13.03
N LYS A 16 22.39 11.71 -14.30
CA LYS A 16 21.07 12.19 -14.74
C LYS A 16 20.00 11.11 -14.82
N GLY A 17 20.39 9.84 -14.89
CA GLY A 17 19.47 8.70 -14.87
C GLY A 17 18.89 8.38 -13.49
N LEU A 18 19.57 8.77 -12.40
CA LEU A 18 19.14 8.47 -11.03
C LEU A 18 18.30 9.58 -10.39
N GLU A 19 18.50 10.84 -10.76
CA GLU A 19 17.72 11.97 -10.18
C GLU A 19 16.23 11.97 -10.60
N ALA A 20 15.85 11.18 -11.61
CA ALA A 20 14.45 10.99 -11.98
C ALA A 20 13.68 10.00 -11.07
N ILE A 21 14.35 9.35 -10.10
CA ILE A 21 13.76 8.40 -9.14
C ILE A 21 13.65 9.02 -7.73
N GLU A 22 13.77 10.35 -7.59
CA GLU A 22 13.62 11.01 -6.28
C GLU A 22 12.20 11.49 -5.94
N ARG A 23 11.23 11.35 -6.85
CA ARG A 23 9.81 11.32 -6.43
C ARG A 23 9.48 9.89 -6.02
N LYS A 24 9.42 9.64 -4.71
CA LYS A 24 8.68 8.50 -4.12
C LYS A 24 7.22 8.55 -4.57
N GLN A 25 6.93 8.19 -5.82
CA GLN A 25 5.58 7.94 -6.27
C GLN A 25 5.10 6.72 -5.48
N GLN A 26 4.03 6.87 -4.71
CA GLN A 26 3.35 5.70 -4.16
C GLN A 26 2.79 4.91 -5.33
N LEU A 27 3.45 3.79 -5.65
CA LEU A 27 3.10 2.91 -6.76
C LEU A 27 1.88 2.05 -6.46
N ALA A 28 1.48 1.94 -5.18
CA ALA A 28 0.36 1.12 -4.77
C ALA A 28 -0.98 1.71 -5.21
N ASN A 29 -1.37 1.34 -6.43
CA ASN A 29 -2.72 1.60 -6.90
C ASN A 29 -3.77 0.78 -6.14
N ARG A 30 -5.06 1.03 -6.38
CA ARG A 30 -6.18 0.33 -5.69
C ARG A 30 -6.09 -1.21 -5.74
N PHE A 31 -5.56 -1.77 -6.82
CA PHE A 31 -5.42 -3.21 -7.00
C PHE A 31 -4.19 -3.75 -6.28
N LEU A 32 -3.07 -3.02 -6.28
CA LEU A 32 -1.91 -3.42 -5.49
C LEU A 32 -2.23 -3.39 -3.98
N VAL A 33 -2.92 -2.36 -3.51
CA VAL A 33 -3.40 -2.28 -2.12
C VAL A 33 -4.32 -3.46 -1.79
N GLU A 34 -5.28 -3.78 -2.66
CA GLU A 34 -6.14 -4.95 -2.47
C GLU A 34 -5.33 -6.25 -2.42
N ASN A 35 -4.42 -6.48 -3.37
CA ASN A 35 -3.61 -7.69 -3.42
C ASN A 35 -2.76 -7.89 -2.16
N ILE A 36 -2.07 -6.84 -1.69
CA ILE A 36 -1.29 -6.90 -0.45
C ILE A 36 -2.21 -7.25 0.73
N LEU A 37 -3.36 -6.57 0.87
CA LEU A 37 -4.28 -6.88 1.97
C LEU A 37 -4.85 -8.31 1.88
N LEU A 38 -5.04 -8.85 0.67
CA LEU A 38 -5.45 -10.25 0.47
C LEU A 38 -4.35 -11.24 0.85
N GLU A 39 -3.08 -10.93 0.57
CA GLU A 39 -1.94 -11.77 0.98
C GLU A 39 -1.79 -11.81 2.51
N VAL A 40 -1.93 -10.65 3.16
CA VAL A 40 -1.84 -10.51 4.61
C VAL A 40 -3.02 -11.22 5.29
N PHE A 41 -4.24 -10.83 4.98
CA PHE A 41 -5.44 -11.18 5.74
C PHE A 41 -6.30 -12.29 5.12
N GLY A 42 -6.03 -12.68 3.87
CA GLY A 42 -6.82 -13.66 3.14
C GLY A 42 -8.03 -13.08 2.40
N GLN A 43 -8.78 -13.96 1.71
CA GLN A 43 -9.83 -13.56 0.75
C GLN A 43 -11.01 -12.79 1.36
N GLN A 44 -11.27 -12.94 2.66
CA GLN A 44 -12.37 -12.26 3.36
C GLN A 44 -12.21 -10.73 3.34
N VAL A 45 -10.99 -10.23 3.17
CA VAL A 45 -10.69 -8.79 3.05
C VAL A 45 -11.36 -8.12 1.85
N LYS A 46 -11.72 -8.89 0.80
CA LYS A 46 -12.37 -8.35 -0.41
C LYS A 46 -13.60 -7.51 -0.10
N SER A 47 -14.36 -7.89 0.93
CA SER A 47 -15.55 -7.13 1.35
C SER A 47 -15.21 -5.69 1.79
N TYR A 48 -14.08 -5.50 2.46
CA TYR A 48 -13.59 -4.20 2.93
C TYR A 48 -12.90 -3.41 1.82
N THR A 49 -12.06 -4.04 0.99
CA THR A 49 -11.38 -3.37 -0.12
C THR A 49 -12.38 -2.91 -1.19
N ARG A 50 -13.39 -3.71 -1.51
CA ARG A 50 -14.47 -3.33 -2.43
C ARG A 50 -15.38 -2.23 -1.89
N LYS A 51 -15.43 -2.04 -0.57
CA LYS A 51 -16.20 -0.96 0.06
C LYS A 51 -15.44 0.37 0.10
N PHE A 52 -14.13 0.33 0.34
CA PHE A 52 -13.36 1.52 0.69
C PHE A 52 -12.18 1.86 -0.23
N ILE A 53 -11.66 0.90 -0.99
CA ILE A 53 -10.44 1.06 -1.80
C ILE A 53 -10.77 1.04 -3.30
N ILE A 54 -11.35 -0.06 -3.78
CA ILE A 54 -11.60 -0.30 -5.21
C ILE A 54 -12.49 0.75 -5.87
N PRO A 55 -13.59 1.23 -5.25
CA PRO A 55 -14.43 2.26 -5.86
C PRO A 55 -13.76 3.64 -5.92
N ASN A 56 -12.73 3.89 -5.11
CA ASN A 56 -12.12 5.22 -4.94
C ASN A 56 -10.93 5.44 -5.88
N ILE A 57 -11.17 5.30 -7.18
CA ILE A 57 -10.15 5.43 -8.25
C ILE A 57 -9.40 6.77 -8.20
N SER A 58 -10.07 7.87 -7.91
CA SER A 58 -9.45 9.21 -7.81
C SER A 58 -8.47 9.35 -6.63
N ILE A 59 -8.57 8.47 -5.64
CA ILE A 59 -7.77 8.52 -4.40
C ILE A 59 -6.66 7.47 -4.46
N PHE A 60 -6.97 6.28 -4.99
CA PHE A 60 -6.07 5.15 -5.00
C PHE A 60 -5.42 4.90 -6.35
N GLY A 61 -5.78 5.62 -7.42
CA GLY A 61 -5.24 5.41 -8.76
C GLY A 61 -5.56 4.01 -9.31
N GLY A 62 -4.89 3.65 -10.40
CA GLY A 62 -4.97 2.32 -11.02
C GLY A 62 -5.17 2.37 -12.53
N PRO A 63 -5.25 1.21 -13.20
CA PRO A 63 -5.35 1.14 -14.65
C PRO A 63 -6.51 2.02 -15.12
N CYS A 64 -6.27 2.60 -16.29
CA CYS A 64 -7.11 3.61 -16.87
C CYS A 64 -8.58 3.17 -16.86
N ASP A 65 -9.45 4.06 -16.44
CA ASP A 65 -10.87 3.88 -16.71
C ASP A 65 -11.08 4.30 -18.17
N ILE A 66 -11.23 3.30 -19.06
CA ILE A 66 -11.44 3.53 -20.49
C ILE A 66 -12.73 4.35 -20.68
N TYR A 67 -13.76 4.11 -19.86
CA TYR A 67 -15.02 4.84 -19.95
C TYR A 67 -14.84 6.32 -19.62
N GLU A 68 -14.10 6.67 -18.58
CA GLU A 68 -13.82 8.09 -18.25
C GLU A 68 -12.95 8.81 -19.31
N GLN A 69 -12.15 8.06 -20.10
CA GLN A 69 -11.39 8.63 -21.21
C GLN A 69 -12.24 8.94 -22.44
N VAL A 70 -13.24 8.11 -22.72
CA VAL A 70 -14.15 8.32 -23.85
C VAL A 70 -15.35 9.18 -23.45
N ARG A 71 -15.51 9.51 -22.16
CA ARG A 71 -16.60 10.35 -21.66
C ARG A 71 -16.35 11.84 -21.96
N LYS A 72 -17.13 12.38 -22.91
CA LYS A 72 -17.12 13.82 -23.25
C LYS A 72 -17.92 14.65 -22.25
N ASP A 73 -19.07 14.14 -21.80
CA ASP A 73 -19.94 14.77 -20.80
C ASP A 73 -20.71 13.71 -19.98
N GLN A 74 -21.68 14.10 -19.14
CA GLN A 74 -22.41 13.14 -18.31
C GLN A 74 -23.26 12.14 -19.12
N THR A 75 -23.55 12.44 -20.39
CA THR A 75 -24.53 11.80 -21.26
C THR A 75 -23.95 11.20 -22.55
N SER A 76 -22.69 11.50 -22.90
CA SER A 76 -22.11 11.14 -24.18
C SER A 76 -20.70 10.53 -24.08
N VAL A 77 -20.45 9.57 -24.96
CA VAL A 77 -19.22 8.77 -25.03
C VAL A 77 -18.71 8.79 -26.48
N SER A 78 -17.41 9.02 -26.70
CA SER A 78 -16.75 8.93 -28.00
C SER A 78 -16.37 7.50 -28.38
N ASN A 79 -16.14 7.23 -29.67
CA ASN A 79 -15.69 5.91 -30.14
C ASN A 79 -14.44 5.42 -29.38
N ILE A 80 -14.47 4.15 -29.00
CA ILE A 80 -13.44 3.49 -28.18
C ILE A 80 -12.29 3.03 -29.08
N ASP A 81 -11.43 3.96 -29.48
CA ASP A 81 -10.13 3.66 -30.10
C ASP A 81 -8.95 3.97 -29.14
N GLY A 82 -9.20 3.89 -27.83
CA GLY A 82 -8.22 4.23 -26.79
C GLY A 82 -7.60 3.00 -26.12
N SER A 83 -6.29 2.82 -26.26
CA SER A 83 -5.54 1.97 -25.32
C SER A 83 -5.28 2.74 -24.02
N CYS A 84 -5.13 2.05 -22.88
CA CYS A 84 -4.79 2.68 -21.59
C CYS A 84 -3.47 3.48 -21.57
N PHE A 85 -2.71 3.42 -22.66
CA PHE A 85 -1.43 4.11 -22.82
C PHE A 85 -1.41 5.02 -24.06
N GLY A 86 -2.52 5.07 -24.83
CA GLY A 86 -2.57 5.70 -26.14
C GLY A 86 -2.65 7.23 -26.10
N ASN A 87 -3.03 7.83 -24.98
CA ASN A 87 -3.08 9.28 -24.85
C ASN A 87 -3.00 9.74 -23.39
N LYS A 88 -1.77 9.92 -22.87
CA LYS A 88 -1.52 10.30 -21.46
C LYS A 88 -2.23 11.59 -21.03
N ASN A 89 -2.50 12.49 -21.98
CA ASN A 89 -3.14 13.78 -21.74
C ASN A 89 -4.66 13.70 -21.52
N ASN A 90 -5.29 12.56 -21.86
CA ASN A 90 -6.74 12.36 -21.69
C ASN A 90 -7.09 11.53 -20.44
N HIS A 91 -6.10 11.08 -19.68
CA HIS A 91 -6.36 10.41 -18.41
C HIS A 91 -6.73 11.45 -17.35
N LYS A 92 -8.02 11.52 -16.99
CA LYS A 92 -8.49 12.30 -15.83
C LYS A 92 -8.05 11.72 -14.49
N VAL A 93 -7.39 10.56 -14.48
CA VAL A 93 -6.95 9.84 -13.29
C VAL A 93 -5.45 9.53 -13.40
N GLU A 94 -4.69 9.90 -12.38
CA GLU A 94 -3.28 9.55 -12.27
C GLU A 94 -3.09 8.03 -12.13
N LEU A 95 -2.12 7.48 -12.88
CA LEU A 95 -1.76 6.05 -12.81
C LEU A 95 -1.19 5.67 -11.43
N SER A 96 -0.46 6.60 -10.81
CA SER A 96 0.06 6.52 -9.45
C SER A 96 -0.74 7.45 -8.54
N ALA A 97 -0.95 7.03 -7.30
CA ALA A 97 -1.73 7.83 -6.35
C ALA A 97 -0.82 8.75 -5.53
N ASN A 98 -1.21 10.01 -5.40
CA ASN A 98 -0.58 10.92 -4.47
C ASN A 98 -1.02 10.64 -3.02
N SER A 99 -0.07 10.71 -2.08
CA SER A 99 -0.37 10.59 -0.64
C SER A 99 -1.16 11.81 -0.17
N ASN A 100 -2.45 11.63 0.13
CA ASN A 100 -3.31 12.69 0.66
C ASN A 100 -4.11 12.22 1.88
N SER A 101 -4.68 13.18 2.62
CA SER A 101 -5.46 12.91 3.84
C SER A 101 -6.67 11.99 3.58
N LEU A 102 -7.26 12.05 2.39
CA LEU A 102 -8.37 11.16 2.02
C LEU A 102 -7.91 9.71 1.91
N ARG A 103 -6.77 9.46 1.24
CA ARG A 103 -6.16 8.13 1.14
C ARG A 103 -5.84 7.58 2.51
N ALA A 104 -5.23 8.37 3.39
CA ALA A 104 -4.97 7.99 4.77
C ALA A 104 -6.28 7.66 5.54
N GLY A 105 -7.33 8.46 5.34
CA GLY A 105 -8.65 8.24 5.95
C GLY A 105 -9.32 6.94 5.48
N PHE A 106 -9.28 6.65 4.18
CA PHE A 106 -9.81 5.40 3.63
C PHE A 106 -8.99 4.19 4.08
N MET A 107 -7.66 4.28 4.10
CA MET A 107 -6.80 3.22 4.65
C MET A 107 -7.11 2.96 6.13
N LEU A 108 -7.27 4.02 6.93
CA LEU A 108 -7.64 3.90 8.33
C LEU A 108 -9.01 3.21 8.50
N LYS A 109 -10.03 3.59 7.71
CA LYS A 109 -11.35 2.96 7.73
C LYS A 109 -11.30 1.48 7.36
N THR A 110 -10.57 1.14 6.29
CA THR A 110 -10.37 -0.23 5.83
C THR A 110 -9.69 -1.06 6.91
N CYS A 111 -8.51 -0.63 7.38
CA CYS A 111 -7.74 -1.34 8.39
C CYS A 111 -8.51 -1.49 9.72
N LYS A 112 -9.22 -0.44 10.18
CA LYS A 112 -10.08 -0.54 11.37
C LYS A 112 -11.19 -1.57 11.19
N SER A 113 -11.80 -1.63 10.01
CA SER A 113 -12.87 -2.61 9.74
C SER A 113 -12.32 -4.04 9.76
N ILE A 114 -11.16 -4.26 9.15
CA ILE A 114 -10.46 -5.55 9.14
C ILE A 114 -10.11 -6.01 10.57
N VAL A 115 -9.43 -5.16 11.36
CA VAL A 115 -8.99 -5.57 12.71
C VAL A 115 -10.12 -5.71 13.72
N ASN A 116 -11.31 -5.19 13.41
CA ASN A 116 -12.50 -5.33 14.24
C ASN A 116 -13.35 -6.56 13.88
N ASP A 117 -13.14 -7.16 12.72
CA ASP A 117 -13.76 -8.41 12.31
C ASP A 117 -13.15 -9.59 13.07
N LEU A 118 -13.91 -10.14 14.01
CA LEU A 118 -13.42 -11.18 14.92
C LEU A 118 -13.11 -12.49 14.21
N GLU A 119 -13.93 -12.89 13.24
CA GLU A 119 -13.73 -14.15 12.51
C GLU A 119 -12.53 -14.04 11.57
N LEU A 120 -12.41 -12.92 10.85
CA LEU A 120 -11.24 -12.66 10.00
C LEU A 120 -9.96 -12.64 10.84
N MET A 121 -9.95 -11.90 11.95
CA MET A 121 -8.76 -11.81 12.80
C MET A 121 -8.43 -13.14 13.48
N LYS A 122 -9.43 -13.97 13.80
CA LYS A 122 -9.21 -15.34 14.29
C LYS A 122 -8.52 -16.20 13.23
N HIS A 123 -8.91 -16.10 11.96
CA HIS A 123 -8.22 -16.77 10.86
C HIS A 123 -6.79 -16.26 10.66
N TYR A 124 -6.60 -14.94 10.67
CA TYR A 124 -5.30 -14.30 10.59
C TYR A 124 -4.36 -14.80 11.71
N TYR A 125 -4.82 -14.77 12.97
CA TYR A 125 -4.01 -15.24 14.08
C TYR A 125 -3.72 -16.75 14.03
N LYS A 126 -4.68 -17.56 13.56
CA LYS A 126 -4.45 -18.99 13.33
C LYS A 126 -3.37 -19.24 12.27
N LYS A 127 -3.35 -18.48 11.17
CA LYS A 127 -2.31 -18.55 10.12
C LYS A 127 -0.91 -18.32 10.70
N HIS A 128 -0.78 -17.40 11.66
CA HIS A 128 0.50 -17.03 12.26
C HIS A 128 0.78 -17.71 13.61
N LYS A 129 -0.04 -18.69 14.01
CA LYS A 129 0.06 -19.38 15.32
C LYS A 129 0.09 -18.41 16.51
N ILE A 130 -0.60 -17.28 16.38
CA ILE A 130 -0.77 -16.29 17.44
C ILE A 130 -2.02 -16.68 18.24
N THR A 131 -1.87 -16.86 19.54
CA THR A 131 -2.99 -17.06 20.46
C THR A 131 -3.35 -15.74 21.13
N THR A 132 -4.63 -15.48 21.37
CA THR A 132 -5.07 -14.25 22.05
C THR A 132 -5.85 -14.59 23.33
N PRO A 133 -5.71 -13.81 24.42
CA PRO A 133 -4.60 -12.90 24.70
C PRO A 133 -3.38 -13.69 25.19
N ASN A 134 -2.23 -13.54 24.54
CA ASN A 134 -0.94 -14.04 25.05
C ASN A 134 0.02 -12.88 25.32
N ASP A 135 1.16 -13.16 25.94
CA ASP A 135 2.21 -12.18 26.17
C ASP A 135 2.88 -11.73 24.86
N PHE A 136 3.56 -10.59 24.93
CA PHE A 136 4.33 -10.09 23.80
C PHE A 136 5.41 -11.10 23.41
N ASN A 137 5.37 -11.56 22.16
CA ASN A 137 6.34 -12.49 21.59
C ASN A 137 7.04 -11.83 20.40
N LEU A 138 8.38 -11.80 20.42
CA LEU A 138 9.17 -11.22 19.34
C LEU A 138 8.96 -11.94 18.00
N SER A 139 8.86 -13.28 18.01
CA SER A 139 8.61 -14.07 16.80
C SER A 139 7.26 -13.72 16.15
N SER A 140 6.22 -13.51 16.97
CA SER A 140 4.91 -13.06 16.48
C SER A 140 4.98 -11.64 15.89
N LEU A 141 5.73 -10.74 16.53
CA LEU A 141 5.95 -9.40 16.00
C LEU A 141 6.71 -9.42 14.67
N GLU A 142 7.76 -10.22 14.56
CA GLU A 142 8.54 -10.38 13.33
C GLU A 142 7.69 -10.95 12.19
N THR A 143 6.81 -11.90 12.50
CA THR A 143 5.88 -12.47 11.52
C THR A 143 4.90 -11.43 11.01
N ILE A 144 4.26 -10.67 11.91
CA ILE A 144 3.36 -9.56 11.52
C ILE A 144 4.13 -8.49 10.73
N HIS A 145 5.39 -8.21 11.10
CA HIS A 145 6.21 -7.26 10.37
C HIS A 145 6.45 -7.71 8.92
N GLN A 146 6.78 -8.99 8.72
CA GLN A 146 7.06 -9.58 7.41
C GLN A 146 5.83 -9.61 6.49
N ASP A 147 4.61 -9.68 7.04
CA ASP A 147 3.38 -9.57 6.25
C ASP A 147 3.30 -8.26 5.45
N PHE A 148 3.82 -7.16 6.01
CA PHE A 148 3.80 -5.83 5.37
C PHE A 148 5.14 -5.42 4.78
N PHE A 149 6.25 -5.96 5.29
CA PHE A 149 7.61 -5.60 4.91
C PHE A 149 8.50 -6.86 4.76
N PRO A 150 8.25 -7.72 3.75
CA PRO A 150 8.89 -9.03 3.65
C PRO A 150 10.42 -8.98 3.54
N TYR A 151 10.96 -7.90 2.99
CA TYR A 151 12.41 -7.72 2.79
C TYR A 151 13.07 -6.82 3.83
N SER A 152 12.34 -6.36 4.83
CA SER A 152 12.86 -5.44 5.85
C SER A 152 12.98 -6.13 7.20
N LYS A 153 13.98 -5.70 7.99
CA LYS A 153 14.14 -6.13 9.37
C LYS A 153 13.59 -5.06 10.29
N ILE A 154 12.92 -5.50 11.36
CA ILE A 154 12.43 -4.61 12.40
C ILE A 154 13.60 -4.06 13.24
N SER A 155 13.64 -2.75 13.44
CA SER A 155 14.67 -2.11 14.27
C SER A 155 14.40 -2.29 15.76
N LYS A 156 15.44 -2.18 16.60
CA LYS A 156 15.31 -2.27 18.07
C LYS A 156 14.39 -1.17 18.62
N GLU A 157 14.43 0.02 18.04
CA GLU A 157 13.58 1.15 18.37
C GLU A 157 12.12 0.86 18.04
N GLN A 158 11.86 0.28 16.85
CA GLN A 158 10.51 -0.14 16.46
C GLN A 158 9.96 -1.22 17.40
N ILE A 159 10.77 -2.23 17.76
CA ILE A 159 10.39 -3.25 18.75
C ILE A 159 10.00 -2.57 20.07
N LYS A 160 10.80 -1.63 20.57
CA LYS A 160 10.53 -0.93 21.83
C LYS A 160 9.21 -0.15 21.80
N VAL A 161 8.93 0.56 20.71
CA VAL A 161 7.69 1.33 20.55
C VAL A 161 6.47 0.41 20.44
N LEU A 162 6.57 -0.66 19.63
CA LEU A 162 5.48 -1.60 19.45
C LEU A 162 5.21 -2.43 20.70
N LYS A 163 6.25 -2.78 21.47
CA LYS A 163 6.08 -3.41 22.79
C LYS A 163 5.35 -2.48 23.76
N ARG A 164 5.65 -1.18 23.77
CA ARG A 164 4.90 -0.21 24.59
C ARG A 164 3.44 -0.13 24.16
N LEU A 165 3.18 -0.05 22.85
CA LEU A 165 1.82 -0.04 22.32
C LEU A 165 1.05 -1.30 22.72
N PHE A 166 1.69 -2.47 22.64
CA PHE A 166 1.10 -3.75 23.02
C PHE A 166 0.58 -3.75 24.47
N TYR A 167 1.33 -3.17 25.40
CA TYR A 167 0.95 -3.11 26.82
C TYR A 167 0.05 -1.91 27.17
N ALA A 168 -0.04 -0.89 26.32
CA ALA A 168 -0.94 0.24 26.53
C ALA A 168 -2.42 -0.14 26.32
N THR A 169 -2.71 -1.13 25.47
CA THR A 169 -4.07 -1.56 25.18
C THR A 169 -4.49 -2.70 26.10
N THR A 170 -5.63 -2.57 26.80
CA THR A 170 -6.11 -3.59 27.76
C THR A 170 -6.79 -4.77 27.07
N SER A 171 -7.43 -4.55 25.92
CA SER A 171 -8.07 -5.60 25.11
C SER A 171 -7.52 -5.58 23.67
N LYS A 172 -7.47 -6.76 23.01
CA LYS A 172 -7.04 -6.86 21.60
C LYS A 172 -5.64 -6.28 21.31
N LYS A 173 -4.66 -6.61 22.16
CA LYS A 173 -3.28 -6.10 22.08
C LYS A 173 -2.65 -6.27 20.69
N TRP A 174 -2.72 -7.48 20.14
CA TRP A 174 -2.21 -7.76 18.78
C TRP A 174 -2.95 -7.01 17.69
N ASN A 175 -4.26 -6.74 17.83
CA ASN A 175 -5.02 -5.97 16.84
C ASN A 175 -4.47 -4.54 16.73
N SER A 176 -3.98 -3.96 17.83
CA SER A 176 -3.35 -2.64 17.82
C SER A 176 -2.06 -2.65 17.00
N ILE A 177 -1.24 -3.69 17.15
CA ILE A 177 0.00 -3.87 16.38
C ILE A 177 -0.30 -4.05 14.89
N VAL A 178 -1.23 -4.96 14.57
CA VAL A 178 -1.66 -5.20 13.19
C VAL A 178 -2.24 -3.93 12.56
N LEU A 179 -3.04 -3.17 13.31
CA LEU A 179 -3.59 -1.90 12.85
C LEU A 179 -2.48 -0.90 12.52
N THR A 180 -1.47 -0.75 13.39
CA THR A 180 -0.32 0.15 13.15
C THR A 180 0.42 -0.20 11.87
N TYR A 181 0.64 -1.48 11.59
CA TYR A 181 1.25 -1.91 10.34
C TYR A 181 0.34 -1.67 9.14
N CYS A 182 -0.93 -2.04 9.23
CA CYS A 182 -1.90 -1.87 8.15
C CYS A 182 -2.05 -0.41 7.69
N ILE A 183 -2.08 0.56 8.62
CA ILE A 183 -2.22 1.97 8.23
C ILE A 183 -0.91 2.63 7.80
N SER A 184 0.23 1.95 7.94
CA SER A 184 1.53 2.52 7.63
C SER A 184 1.65 2.82 6.14
N PRO A 185 1.91 4.07 5.73
CA PRO A 185 2.08 4.38 4.31
C PRO A 185 3.36 3.79 3.72
N LYS A 186 4.27 3.25 4.53
CA LYS A 186 5.59 2.80 4.08
C LYS A 186 5.52 1.58 3.16
N TRP A 187 4.58 0.66 3.35
CA TRP A 187 4.46 -0.52 2.48
C TRP A 187 3.70 -0.19 1.18
N HIS A 188 3.06 0.98 1.08
CA HIS A 188 2.49 1.48 -0.19
C HIS A 188 3.55 1.97 -1.20
N LEU A 189 4.82 2.01 -0.77
CA LEU A 189 5.96 2.52 -1.55
C LEU A 189 6.82 1.40 -2.15
N LEU A 190 6.46 0.14 -1.91
CA LEU A 190 7.16 -1.01 -2.48
C LEU A 190 6.99 -1.07 -4.01
#